data_AF-A0A821MWZ5-F1
#
_entry.id   AF-A0A821MWZ5-F1
#
_cell.length_a   1.000
_cell.length_b   1.000
_cell.length_c   1.000
_cell.angle_alpha   90.00
_cell.angle_beta   90.00
_cell.angle_gamma   90.00
#
_symmetry.space_group_name_H-M   'P 1'
#
loop_
_entity.id
_entity.type
_entity.pdbx_description
1 polymer ?
#
loop_
_entity_poly.entity_id
_entity_poly.type
_entity_poly.pdbx_seq_one_letter_code
_entity_poly.pdbx_strand_id
1 'polypeptide(L)'
;CLSSMANDNSKSSNNAMCMVSEWSAWSHRCVTCGTGMRTLSRTMLQGRDNPQCRLEYQLMEKEICHGMKPSCEQGRLIDMIEKKTYMYATN
;
A
#
# COMPACT_ATOMS: atom_id res chain seq x y z
N CYS A 1 11.64 -25.41 5.11
CA CYS A 1 11.34 -24.46 6.19
C CYS A 1 10.01 -23.79 5.88
N LEU A 2 8.94 -24.33 6.44
CA LEU A 2 7.59 -23.76 6.38
C LEU A 2 7.61 -22.43 7.16
N SER A 3 7.74 -21.31 6.47
CA SER A 3 7.45 -20.01 7.05
C SER A 3 5.95 -19.76 6.91
N SER A 4 5.21 -20.34 7.87
CA SER A 4 3.94 -19.80 8.35
C SER A 4 4.15 -18.31 8.64
N MET A 5 3.63 -17.45 7.78
CA MET A 5 3.48 -16.04 8.10
C MET A 5 2.08 -15.90 8.66
N ALA A 6 2.03 -15.66 9.96
CA ALA A 6 0.83 -15.61 10.75
C ALA A 6 -0.23 -14.72 10.09
N ASN A 7 -1.36 -15.32 9.73
CA ASN A 7 -2.63 -14.62 9.68
C ASN A 7 -3.00 -14.26 11.12
N ASP A 8 -2.34 -13.26 11.68
CA ASP A 8 -2.71 -12.69 12.97
C ASP A 8 -3.91 -11.76 12.75
N ASN A 9 -5.05 -12.38 12.45
CA ASN A 9 -6.36 -11.76 12.62
C ASN A 9 -6.83 -11.96 14.08
N SER A 10 -5.89 -11.86 15.03
CA SER A 10 -6.15 -11.89 16.46
C SER A 10 -6.04 -10.49 17.04
N LYS A 11 -6.88 -9.57 16.54
CA LYS A 11 -7.39 -8.50 17.39
C LYS A 11 -8.62 -9.02 18.15
N SER A 12 -8.36 -10.03 18.99
CA SER A 12 -9.28 -10.45 20.05
C SER A 12 -9.27 -9.38 21.14
N SER A 13 -9.91 -8.24 20.86
CA SER A 13 -10.30 -7.30 21.89
C SER A 13 -11.70 -7.69 22.33
N ASN A 14 -11.81 -8.10 23.58
CA ASN A 14 -13.03 -8.54 24.25
C ASN A 14 -14.07 -7.40 24.29
N ASN A 15 -14.69 -7.13 23.15
CA ASN A 15 -15.91 -6.34 23.05
C ASN A 15 -16.76 -7.02 21.98
N ALA A 16 -17.67 -7.89 22.41
CA ALA A 16 -18.49 -8.77 21.58
C ALA A 16 -19.49 -8.05 20.64
N MET A 17 -19.21 -6.80 20.24
CA MET A 17 -20.11 -5.95 19.47
C MET A 17 -19.51 -5.40 18.17
N CYS A 18 -18.20 -5.56 17.92
CA CYS A 18 -17.55 -5.04 16.71
C CYS A 18 -17.10 -6.20 15.82
N MET A 19 -17.63 -6.27 14.59
CA MET A 19 -17.22 -7.25 13.59
C MET A 19 -16.96 -6.55 12.26
N VAL A 20 -15.87 -6.89 11.58
CA VAL A 20 -15.50 -6.35 10.26
C VAL A 20 -15.45 -7.46 9.22
N SER A 21 -15.69 -7.10 7.96
CA SER A 21 -15.52 -8.02 6.83
C SER A 21 -14.03 -8.26 6.56
N GLU A 22 -13.76 -9.28 5.76
CA GLU A 22 -12.47 -9.42 5.10
C GLU A 22 -12.15 -8.17 4.26
N TRP A 23 -10.85 -7.94 4.06
CA TRP A 23 -10.36 -6.88 3.21
C TRP A 23 -10.71 -7.14 1.74
N SER A 24 -11.03 -6.07 1.01
CA SER A 24 -11.14 -6.14 -0.45
C SER A 24 -9.80 -6.54 -1.07
N ALA A 25 -9.85 -7.13 -2.26
CA ALA A 25 -8.64 -7.28 -3.06
C ALA A 25 -7.97 -5.92 -3.28
N TRP A 26 -6.63 -5.90 -3.27
CA TRP A 26 -5.87 -4.74 -3.70
C TRP A 26 -6.25 -4.37 -5.15
N SER A 27 -6.15 -3.08 -5.48
CA SER A 27 -6.31 -2.64 -6.87
C SER A 27 -5.33 -3.39 -7.79
N HIS A 28 -5.86 -3.95 -8.89
CA HIS A 28 -5.16 -4.91 -9.77
C HIS A 28 -3.79 -4.43 -10.27
N ARG A 29 -3.60 -3.12 -10.46
CA ARG A 29 -2.30 -2.53 -10.74
C ARG A 29 -2.18 -1.21 -9.99
N CYS A 30 -1.07 -1.03 -9.29
CA CYS A 30 -0.75 0.21 -8.62
C CYS A 30 -0.36 1.28 -9.64
N VAL A 31 0.87 1.20 -10.15
CA VAL A 31 1.42 2.07 -11.19
C VAL A 31 2.36 1.24 -12.07
N THR A 32 2.51 1.65 -13.33
CA THR A 32 3.47 1.04 -14.26
C THR A 32 4.88 1.63 -14.11
N CYS A 33 4.97 2.80 -13.49
CA CYS A 33 6.19 3.59 -13.37
C CYS A 33 6.15 4.45 -12.10
N GLY A 34 7.32 4.77 -11.53
CA GLY A 34 7.44 5.61 -10.35
C GLY A 34 6.83 4.99 -9.08
N THR A 35 6.56 5.85 -8.11
CA THR A 35 5.90 5.48 -6.86
C THR A 35 4.42 5.79 -6.95
N GLY A 36 3.58 4.79 -6.66
CA GLY A 36 2.14 4.90 -6.58
C GLY A 36 1.61 4.51 -5.21
N MET A 37 0.28 4.53 -5.09
CA MET A 37 -0.41 4.15 -3.86
C MET A 37 -1.58 3.24 -4.21
N ARG A 38 -1.68 2.10 -3.52
CA ARG A 38 -2.83 1.20 -3.60
C ARG A 38 -3.62 1.30 -2.31
N THR A 39 -4.93 1.19 -2.44
CA THR A 39 -5.86 1.23 -1.31
C THR A 39 -6.68 -0.05 -1.32
N LEU A 40 -6.93 -0.59 -0.15
CA LEU A 40 -7.96 -1.61 0.07
C LEU A 40 -8.94 -1.13 1.14
N SER A 41 -10.15 -1.67 1.12
CA SER A 41 -11.21 -1.30 2.05
C SER A 41 -11.93 -2.53 2.57
N ARG A 42 -12.44 -2.43 3.80
CA ARG A 42 -13.35 -3.40 4.40
C ARG A 42 -14.52 -2.68 5.03
N THR A 43 -15.57 -3.41 5.34
CA THR A 43 -16.77 -2.85 5.93
C THR A 43 -16.96 -3.35 7.35
N MET A 44 -17.53 -2.51 8.22
CA MET A 44 -18.01 -3.00 9.50
C MET A 44 -19.31 -3.79 9.27
N LEU A 45 -19.33 -5.04 9.70
CA LEU A 45 -20.50 -5.93 9.69
C LEU A 45 -21.37 -5.71 10.93
N GLN A 46 -20.75 -5.48 12.09
CA GLN A 46 -21.44 -5.27 13.36
C GLN A 46 -20.78 -4.15 14.16
N GLY A 47 -21.57 -3.34 14.85
CA GLY A 47 -21.07 -2.25 15.70
C GLY A 47 -20.93 -0.90 15.00
N ARG A 48 -21.59 -0.68 13.85
CA ARG A 48 -21.54 0.61 13.11
C ARG A 48 -21.98 1.81 13.94
N ASP A 49 -22.94 1.60 14.84
CA ASP A 49 -23.48 2.63 15.73
C ASP A 49 -22.58 2.87 16.95
N ASN A 50 -21.64 1.97 17.23
CA ASN A 50 -20.69 2.11 18.32
C ASN A 50 -19.44 2.87 17.85
N PRO A 51 -19.20 4.11 18.33
CA PRO A 51 -18.04 4.90 17.94
C PRO A 51 -16.71 4.24 18.31
N GLN A 52 -16.68 3.41 19.36
CA GLN A 52 -15.48 2.68 19.77
C GLN A 52 -15.02 1.71 18.69
N CYS A 53 -15.96 1.03 18.01
CA CYS A 53 -15.62 0.12 16.91
C CYS A 53 -14.96 0.88 15.75
N ARG A 54 -15.35 2.14 15.49
CA ARG A 54 -14.73 2.96 14.44
C ARG A 54 -13.33 3.45 14.79
N LEU A 55 -13.04 3.63 16.08
CA LEU A 55 -11.71 4.00 16.57
C LEU A 55 -10.77 2.81 16.63
N GLU A 56 -11.31 1.64 16.97
CA GLU A 56 -10.53 0.42 17.14
C GLU A 56 -10.16 -0.25 15.80
N TYR A 57 -11.05 -0.16 14.80
CA TYR A 57 -10.90 -0.82 13.51
C TYR A 57 -10.75 0.19 12.37
N GLN A 58 -9.64 0.09 11.65
CA GLN A 58 -9.44 0.81 10.38
C GLN A 58 -10.19 0.10 9.25
N LEU A 59 -11.02 0.84 8.51
CA LEU A 59 -11.82 0.33 7.39
C LEU A 59 -11.19 0.59 6.02
N MET A 60 -10.11 1.36 5.98
CA MET A 60 -9.31 1.60 4.78
C MET A 60 -7.84 1.51 5.13
N GLU A 61 -7.07 0.91 4.23
CA GLU A 61 -5.63 0.82 4.34
C GLU A 61 -5.00 1.27 3.03
N LYS A 62 -3.90 2.02 3.13
CA LYS A 62 -3.15 2.54 2.00
C LYS A 62 -1.72 2.07 2.10
N GLU A 63 -1.21 1.56 0.99
CA GLU A 63 0.17 1.08 0.90
C GLU A 63 0.87 1.73 -0.30
N ILE A 64 2.14 2.09 -0.10
CA ILE A 64 3.02 2.56 -1.16
C ILE A 64 3.40 1.36 -2.03
N CYS A 65 3.36 1.55 -3.34
CA CYS A 65 3.73 0.53 -4.29
C CYS A 65 4.59 1.14 -5.40
N HIS A 66 5.53 0.36 -5.89
CA HIS A 66 6.49 0.80 -6.89
C HIS A 66 6.16 0.17 -8.24
N GLY A 67 6.20 1.01 -9.27
CA GLY A 67 6.07 0.57 -10.65
C GLY A 67 7.32 -0.16 -11.12
N MET A 68 7.18 -0.90 -12.21
CA MET A 68 8.30 -1.64 -12.82
C MET A 68 9.37 -0.68 -13.35
N LYS A 69 8.97 0.51 -13.80
CA LYS A 69 9.90 1.58 -14.16
C LYS A 69 10.17 2.48 -12.95
N PRO A 70 11.42 2.93 -12.74
CA PRO A 70 11.79 3.75 -11.57
C PRO A 70 11.13 5.15 -11.59
N SER A 71 10.83 5.67 -12.77
CA SER A 71 10.13 6.94 -12.97
C SER A 71 9.14 6.77 -14.11
N CYS A 72 7.99 7.44 -13.98
CA CYS A 72 7.20 7.77 -15.16
C CYS A 72 8.03 8.74 -15.99
N GLU A 73 7.92 8.69 -17.32
CA GLU A 73 8.70 9.54 -18.22
C GLU A 73 8.41 11.02 -17.97
N GLN A 74 9.11 11.56 -16.98
CA GLN A 74 9.44 12.96 -16.84
C GLN A 74 10.92 13.01 -17.16
N GLY A 75 11.24 13.49 -18.37
CA GLY A 75 12.61 13.75 -18.79
C GLY A 75 13.32 14.57 -17.73
N ARG A 76 14.08 13.89 -16.86
CA ARG A 76 14.79 14.52 -15.76
C ARG A 76 16.04 15.12 -16.39
N LEU A 77 16.13 16.44 -16.42
CA LEU A 77 17.32 17.17 -16.90
C LEU A 77 18.61 16.63 -16.23
N ILE A 78 18.49 16.10 -15.00
CA ILE A 78 19.57 15.46 -14.25
C ILE A 78 20.08 14.18 -14.93
N ASP A 79 19.23 13.35 -15.56
CA ASP A 79 19.67 12.15 -16.29
C ASP A 79 20.43 12.52 -17.58
N MET A 80 20.14 13.69 -18.16
CA MET A 80 20.91 14.23 -19.30
C MET A 80 22.26 14.81 -18.87
N ILE A 81 22.34 15.41 -17.68
CA ILE A 81 23.61 15.95 -17.14
C ILE A 81 24.55 14.80 -16.76
N GLU A 82 24.07 13.76 -16.06
CA GLU A 82 24.92 12.60 -15.71
C GLU A 82 25.42 11.84 -16.93
N LYS A 83 24.60 11.68 -17.97
CA LYS A 83 25.03 11.08 -19.24
C LYS A 83 26.06 11.94 -19.98
N LYS A 84 25.90 13.27 -20.00
CA LYS A 84 26.93 14.16 -20.56
C LYS A 84 28.24 14.06 -19.76
N THR A 85 28.14 14.00 -18.44
CA THR A 85 29.27 13.80 -17.52
C THR A 85 30.03 12.52 -17.75
N TYR A 86 29.33 11.42 -17.93
CA TYR A 86 29.97 10.17 -18.27
C TYR A 86 30.64 10.23 -19.65
N MET A 87 29.99 10.80 -20.67
CA MET A 87 30.55 10.90 -22.02
C MET A 87 31.79 11.80 -22.12
N TYR A 88 31.85 12.91 -21.36
CA TYR A 88 33.03 13.80 -21.36
C TYR A 88 34.16 13.32 -20.44
N ALA A 89 33.88 12.38 -19.52
CA ALA A 89 34.90 11.80 -18.64
C ALA A 89 35.63 10.60 -19.26
N THR A 90 35.12 10.06 -20.38
CA THR A 90 35.72 8.94 -21.13
C THR A 90 36.53 9.36 -22.37
N ASN A 91 36.85 10.65 -22.51
CA ASN A 91 37.67 11.17 -23.62
C ASN A 91 38.93 11.86 -23.08
#